data_AF-A0A532E1Q1-F1
#
_entry.id   AF-A0A532E1Q1-F1
#
_cell.length_a   1.000
_cell.length_b   1.000
_cell.length_c   1.000
_cell.angle_alpha   90.00
_cell.angle_beta   90.00
_cell.angle_gamma   90.00
#
_symmetry.space_group_name_H-M   'P 1'
#
loop_
_entity.id
_entity.type
_entity.pdbx_description
1 polymer ?
#
loop_
_entity_poly.entity_id
_entity_poly.type
_entity_poly.pdbx_seq_one_letter_code
_entity_poly.pdbx_strand_id
1 'polypeptide(L)'
;MSMPMTQHTRPAVPVLLASVMLGLMTGSAWGAPSGLSVVAGEVSASGLGSKKVTIQQATAHAVLHWREFNLAHDEVAQFIQPNSSAIALNRIFDVNPSQIFGRLEANGHVILLNPNGVMFGPTAQVNVGSLTASSLHLSTENFLAGRLHFEGPATSGPVKNAGAIEAAAGGIYLLAPNVENSGVITAKDGQITLAAGSTVYLSDRPDGRGLLVEVKAPAGQAGNLKDLIAEGGGITLAGPKAAALPSRVASSIRKDWRRPTARANETA
;
A
#
# COMPACT_ATOMS: atom_id res chain seq x y z
N MET A 1 -33.77 79.40 -51.24
CA MET A 1 -32.55 78.77 -51.81
C MET A 1 -31.87 78.08 -50.65
N SER A 2 -32.31 76.86 -50.38
CA SER A 2 -32.12 76.19 -49.08
C SER A 2 -30.90 75.27 -49.13
N MET A 3 -29.94 75.53 -48.24
CA MET A 3 -28.72 74.73 -48.10
C MET A 3 -29.00 73.39 -47.40
N PRO A 4 -28.39 72.27 -47.83
CA PRO A 4 -28.53 70.99 -47.15
C PRO A 4 -27.62 70.91 -45.90
N MET A 5 -28.20 70.37 -44.82
CA MET A 5 -27.59 70.13 -43.52
C MET A 5 -26.84 68.78 -43.56
N THR A 6 -25.51 68.81 -43.45
CA THR A 6 -24.67 67.60 -43.42
C THR A 6 -24.69 67.00 -42.01
N GLN A 7 -25.21 65.77 -41.86
CA GLN A 7 -25.25 65.06 -40.58
C GLN A 7 -23.86 64.50 -40.22
N HIS A 8 -23.35 64.88 -39.05
CA HIS A 8 -22.16 64.26 -38.45
C HIS A 8 -22.53 62.96 -37.74
N THR A 9 -22.11 61.83 -38.29
CA THR A 9 -22.16 60.53 -37.61
C THR A 9 -20.99 60.43 -36.63
N ARG A 10 -21.29 60.25 -35.33
CA ARG A 10 -20.30 59.98 -34.29
C ARG A 10 -19.89 58.51 -34.34
N PRO A 11 -18.59 58.16 -34.32
CA PRO A 11 -18.19 56.76 -34.22
C PRO A 11 -18.43 56.24 -32.79
N ALA A 12 -19.11 55.10 -32.69
CA ALA A 12 -19.33 54.38 -31.45
C ALA A 12 -18.03 53.70 -31.00
N VAL A 13 -17.59 53.98 -29.77
CA VAL A 13 -16.44 53.31 -29.13
C VAL A 13 -16.93 51.97 -28.57
N PRO A 14 -16.37 50.81 -28.97
CA PRO A 14 -16.75 49.54 -28.38
C PRO A 14 -16.06 49.40 -27.02
N VAL A 15 -16.87 49.30 -25.96
CA VAL A 15 -16.39 48.91 -24.62
C VAL A 15 -16.10 47.42 -24.63
N LEU A 16 -14.83 47.03 -24.68
CA LEU A 16 -14.40 45.66 -24.40
C LEU A 16 -14.56 45.39 -22.90
N LEU A 17 -15.59 44.63 -22.53
CA LEU A 17 -15.68 43.98 -21.22
C LEU A 17 -14.67 42.84 -21.17
N ALA A 18 -13.51 43.08 -20.55
CA ALA A 18 -12.57 42.05 -20.19
C ALA A 18 -13.16 41.23 -19.01
N SER A 19 -13.71 40.06 -19.30
CA SER A 19 -14.09 39.09 -18.29
C SER A 19 -12.84 38.50 -17.66
N VAL A 20 -12.47 38.98 -16.48
CA VAL A 20 -11.50 38.33 -15.60
C VAL A 20 -12.14 37.03 -15.11
N MET A 21 -11.86 35.92 -15.81
CA MET A 21 -12.07 34.58 -15.27
C MET A 21 -11.09 34.38 -14.12
N LEU A 22 -11.56 34.65 -12.90
CA LEU A 22 -10.88 34.26 -11.68
C LEU A 22 -10.91 32.73 -11.63
N GLY A 23 -9.88 32.10 -12.17
CA GLY A 23 -9.66 30.67 -12.03
C GLY A 23 -9.54 30.34 -10.55
N LEU A 24 -10.59 29.76 -9.98
CA LEU A 24 -10.51 29.05 -8.71
C LEU A 24 -9.51 27.91 -8.91
N MET A 25 -8.26 28.17 -8.53
CA MET A 25 -7.29 27.13 -8.25
C MET A 25 -7.86 26.35 -7.06
N THR A 26 -8.63 25.32 -7.33
CA THR A 26 -8.99 24.34 -6.32
C THR A 26 -7.68 23.71 -5.89
N GLY A 27 -7.23 24.06 -4.68
CA GLY A 27 -6.04 23.46 -4.10
C GLY A 27 -6.24 21.94 -4.12
N SER A 28 -5.29 21.22 -4.69
CA SER A 28 -5.24 19.77 -4.61
C SER A 28 -5.46 19.39 -3.16
N ALA A 29 -6.50 18.62 -2.87
CA ALA A 29 -6.64 17.99 -1.58
C ALA A 29 -5.39 17.13 -1.38
N TRP A 30 -4.56 17.47 -0.41
CA TRP A 30 -3.36 16.69 -0.10
C TRP A 30 -3.83 15.32 0.39
N GLY A 31 -3.54 14.27 -0.38
CA GLY A 31 -3.84 12.90 0.03
C GLY A 31 -4.03 11.92 -1.11
N ALA A 32 -4.91 12.20 -2.08
CA ALA A 32 -5.35 11.16 -3.01
C ALA A 32 -4.24 10.66 -3.98
N PRO A 33 -4.19 9.35 -4.31
CA PRO A 33 -3.27 8.80 -5.30
C PRO A 33 -3.34 9.54 -6.64
N SER A 34 -2.18 9.87 -7.21
CA SER A 34 -2.12 10.70 -8.41
C SER A 34 -0.97 10.32 -9.37
N GLY A 35 -1.10 10.74 -10.63
CA GLY A 35 -0.12 10.45 -11.67
C GLY A 35 -0.04 8.96 -12.04
N LEU A 36 -1.19 8.29 -12.11
CA LEU A 36 -1.27 6.89 -12.52
C LEU A 36 -0.80 6.72 -13.98
N SER A 37 0.06 5.73 -14.20
CA SER A 37 0.41 5.18 -15.51
C SER A 37 0.36 3.65 -15.46
N VAL A 38 -0.31 3.03 -16.42
CA VAL A 38 -0.42 1.56 -16.53
C VAL A 38 0.71 1.06 -17.43
N VAL A 39 1.61 0.25 -16.87
CA VAL A 39 2.80 -0.27 -17.56
C VAL A 39 2.57 -1.69 -18.09
N ALA A 40 1.80 -2.50 -17.36
CA ALA A 40 1.41 -3.84 -17.79
C ALA A 40 0.05 -4.23 -17.21
N GLY A 41 -0.66 -5.08 -17.94
CA GLY A 41 -2.02 -5.50 -17.61
C GLY A 41 -3.09 -4.50 -18.08
N GLU A 42 -4.34 -4.90 -17.97
CA GLU A 42 -5.50 -4.06 -18.25
C GLU A 42 -6.07 -3.51 -16.94
N VAL A 43 -5.99 -2.18 -16.80
CA VAL A 43 -6.47 -1.44 -15.62
C VAL A 43 -7.13 -0.14 -16.06
N SER A 44 -8.28 0.18 -15.48
CA SER A 44 -8.89 1.51 -15.53
C SER A 44 -8.99 2.09 -14.13
N ALA A 45 -8.94 3.41 -14.01
CA ALA A 45 -9.10 4.10 -12.74
C ALA A 45 -10.16 5.19 -12.85
N SER A 46 -10.94 5.35 -11.78
CA SER A 46 -11.94 6.41 -11.63
C SER A 46 -11.76 7.12 -10.29
N GLY A 47 -12.18 8.39 -10.24
CA GLY A 47 -12.07 9.20 -9.03
C GLY A 47 -10.66 9.62 -8.65
N LEU A 48 -9.68 9.56 -9.56
CA LEU A 48 -8.34 10.12 -9.34
C LEU A 48 -8.41 11.59 -8.90
N GLY A 49 -7.67 11.94 -7.84
CA GLY A 49 -7.72 13.28 -7.23
C GLY A 49 -8.96 13.56 -6.39
N SER A 50 -9.83 12.57 -6.17
CA SER A 50 -10.96 12.66 -5.24
C SER A 50 -10.72 11.81 -3.99
N LYS A 51 -11.60 11.93 -2.98
CA LYS A 51 -11.54 11.15 -1.75
C LYS A 51 -11.70 9.64 -1.94
N LYS A 52 -12.24 9.19 -3.08
CA LYS A 52 -12.35 7.76 -3.38
C LYS A 52 -11.80 7.48 -4.77
N VAL A 53 -10.67 6.79 -4.82
CA VAL A 53 -10.09 6.26 -6.06
C VAL A 53 -10.49 4.79 -6.19
N THR A 54 -11.05 4.42 -7.33
CA THR A 54 -11.33 3.01 -7.67
C THR A 54 -10.43 2.58 -8.81
N ILE A 55 -9.70 1.48 -8.62
CA ILE A 55 -8.79 0.87 -9.58
C ILE A 55 -9.41 -0.45 -10.01
N GLN A 56 -9.92 -0.52 -11.23
CA GLN A 56 -10.50 -1.72 -11.81
C GLN A 56 -9.44 -2.43 -12.65
N GLN A 57 -8.94 -3.55 -12.14
CA GLN A 57 -8.01 -4.45 -12.83
C GLN A 57 -8.78 -5.60 -13.47
N ALA A 58 -8.50 -5.89 -14.75
CA ALA A 58 -9.12 -6.98 -15.50
C ALA A 58 -8.19 -8.19 -15.71
N THR A 59 -6.89 -8.01 -15.56
CA THR A 59 -5.86 -9.03 -15.78
C THR A 59 -5.34 -9.63 -14.48
N ALA A 60 -4.75 -10.83 -14.53
CA ALA A 60 -4.20 -11.50 -13.35
C ALA A 60 -3.05 -10.73 -12.69
N HIS A 61 -2.23 -10.02 -13.47
CA HIS A 61 -1.13 -9.20 -12.99
C HIS A 61 -1.20 -7.81 -13.63
N ALA A 62 -1.05 -6.77 -12.82
CA ALA A 62 -0.94 -5.40 -13.29
C ALA A 62 0.30 -4.71 -12.70
N VAL A 63 0.94 -3.85 -13.50
CA VAL A 63 2.05 -2.99 -13.07
C VAL A 63 1.63 -1.55 -13.24
N LEU A 64 1.50 -0.86 -12.11
CA LEU A 64 1.03 0.52 -12.02
C LEU A 64 2.15 1.40 -11.49
N HIS A 65 2.41 2.49 -12.21
CA HIS A 65 3.30 3.55 -11.78
C HIS A 65 2.46 4.70 -11.24
N TRP A 66 2.90 5.28 -10.13
CA TRP A 66 2.26 6.41 -9.48
C TRP A 66 3.29 7.50 -9.24
N ARG A 67 2.92 8.75 -9.53
CA ARG A 67 3.72 9.89 -9.07
C ARG A 67 3.71 9.97 -7.55
N GLU A 68 2.53 9.82 -6.95
CA GLU A 68 2.35 9.74 -5.51
C GLU A 68 1.22 8.76 -5.18
N PHE A 69 1.35 8.06 -4.07
CA PHE A 69 0.30 7.20 -3.53
C PHE A 69 0.24 7.42 -2.02
N ASN A 70 -0.63 8.34 -1.63
CA ASN A 70 -0.96 8.67 -0.26
C ASN A 70 -2.46 8.42 -0.05
N LEU A 71 -2.90 8.40 1.21
CA LEU A 71 -4.32 8.36 1.56
C LEU A 71 -4.51 9.14 2.87
N ALA A 72 -5.17 10.29 2.84
CA ALA A 72 -5.59 10.98 4.06
C ALA A 72 -6.67 10.18 4.81
N HIS A 73 -6.93 10.52 6.08
CA HIS A 73 -7.77 9.72 6.99
C HIS A 73 -9.19 9.40 6.47
N ASP A 74 -9.75 10.26 5.61
CA ASP A 74 -11.08 10.13 5.02
C ASP A 74 -11.06 9.68 3.55
N GLU A 75 -9.89 9.29 3.04
CA GLU A 75 -9.71 8.85 1.66
C GLU A 75 -9.66 7.32 1.53
N VAL A 76 -10.00 6.84 0.34
CA VAL A 76 -10.07 5.41 0.00
C VAL A 76 -9.38 5.15 -1.33
N ALA A 77 -8.50 4.15 -1.38
CA ALA A 77 -8.12 3.47 -2.60
C ALA A 77 -8.72 2.06 -2.61
N GLN A 78 -9.55 1.76 -3.61
CA GLN A 78 -10.21 0.47 -3.77
C GLN A 78 -9.72 -0.22 -5.04
N PHE A 79 -9.08 -1.38 -4.89
CA PHE A 79 -8.68 -2.25 -6.00
C PHE A 79 -9.74 -3.33 -6.20
N ILE A 80 -10.35 -3.33 -7.38
CA ILE A 80 -11.28 -4.37 -7.83
C ILE A 80 -10.55 -5.21 -8.87
N GLN A 81 -10.19 -6.42 -8.49
CA GLN A 81 -9.33 -7.34 -9.25
C GLN A 81 -10.14 -8.56 -9.71
N PRO A 82 -9.71 -9.31 -10.75
CA PRO A 82 -10.55 -10.37 -11.34
C PRO A 82 -10.78 -11.56 -10.40
N ASN A 83 -9.90 -11.80 -9.43
CA ASN A 83 -10.05 -12.81 -8.38
C ASN A 83 -9.12 -12.50 -7.20
N SER A 84 -9.20 -13.31 -6.14
CA SER A 84 -8.42 -13.12 -4.90
C SER A 84 -6.92 -13.39 -5.04
N SER A 85 -6.48 -14.06 -6.11
CA SER A 85 -5.06 -14.33 -6.39
C SER A 85 -4.41 -13.31 -7.32
N ALA A 86 -5.19 -12.42 -7.93
CA ALA A 86 -4.68 -11.39 -8.82
C ALA A 86 -3.83 -10.36 -8.07
N ILE A 87 -2.80 -9.83 -8.73
CA ILE A 87 -1.80 -8.96 -8.09
C ILE A 87 -1.73 -7.60 -8.80
N ALA A 88 -1.83 -6.53 -8.02
CA ALA A 88 -1.56 -5.15 -8.44
C ALA A 88 -0.21 -4.71 -7.87
N LEU A 89 0.81 -4.58 -8.73
CA LEU A 89 2.10 -4.03 -8.36
C LEU A 89 2.10 -2.52 -8.55
N ASN A 90 2.10 -1.76 -7.45
CA ASN A 90 2.15 -0.32 -7.44
C ASN A 90 3.57 0.15 -7.14
N ARG A 91 4.17 0.91 -8.05
CA ARG A 91 5.48 1.55 -7.87
C ARG A 91 5.29 3.06 -7.77
N ILE A 92 5.76 3.63 -6.68
CA ILE A 92 5.61 5.04 -6.33
C ILE A 92 6.94 5.76 -6.59
N PHE A 93 6.88 6.88 -7.31
CA PHE A 93 8.05 7.71 -7.67
C PHE A 93 8.08 9.05 -6.93
N ASP A 94 7.29 9.18 -5.86
CA ASP A 94 7.35 10.31 -4.94
C ASP A 94 8.73 10.32 -4.27
N VAL A 95 9.27 11.52 -4.03
CA VAL A 95 10.50 11.71 -3.25
C VAL A 95 10.26 11.50 -1.75
N ASN A 96 9.00 11.46 -1.32
CA ASN A 96 8.57 11.23 0.06
C ASN A 96 8.10 9.79 0.28
N PRO A 97 8.10 9.32 1.54
CA PRO A 97 7.45 8.06 1.89
C PRO A 97 5.95 8.11 1.59
N SER A 98 5.37 6.98 1.23
CA SER A 98 3.92 6.85 1.11
C SER A 98 3.26 6.95 2.48
N GLN A 99 2.27 7.83 2.61
CA GLN A 99 1.54 8.10 3.84
C GLN A 99 0.10 7.60 3.72
N ILE A 100 -0.18 6.47 4.37
CA ILE A 100 -1.49 5.82 4.35
C ILE A 100 -2.16 6.03 5.70
N PHE A 101 -3.04 7.00 5.80
CA PHE A 101 -3.89 7.28 6.96
C PHE A 101 -5.34 6.86 6.73
N GLY A 102 -5.77 6.72 5.47
CA GLY A 102 -7.12 6.32 5.07
C GLY A 102 -7.31 4.82 4.90
N ARG A 103 -8.21 4.44 3.98
CA ARG A 103 -8.58 3.05 3.71
C ARG A 103 -7.96 2.53 2.42
N LEU A 104 -7.30 1.38 2.50
CA LEU A 104 -6.83 0.62 1.34
C LEU A 104 -7.59 -0.70 1.28
N GLU A 105 -8.39 -0.89 0.24
CA GLU A 105 -9.28 -2.03 0.08
C GLU A 105 -8.93 -2.80 -1.19
N ALA A 106 -8.81 -4.13 -1.13
CA ALA A 106 -8.62 -4.97 -2.30
C ALA A 106 -9.23 -6.36 -2.11
N ASN A 107 -9.86 -6.91 -3.16
CA ASN A 107 -10.29 -8.31 -3.11
C ASN A 107 -9.14 -9.29 -3.42
N GLY A 108 -8.04 -8.83 -4.02
CA GLY A 108 -6.84 -9.61 -4.31
C GLY A 108 -5.59 -9.07 -3.61
N HIS A 109 -4.43 -9.25 -4.25
CA HIS A 109 -3.13 -8.88 -3.70
C HIS A 109 -2.72 -7.47 -4.14
N VAL A 110 -2.15 -6.71 -3.21
CA VAL A 110 -1.56 -5.38 -3.46
C VAL A 110 -0.10 -5.39 -3.05
N ILE A 111 0.77 -4.98 -3.96
CA ILE A 111 2.18 -4.69 -3.67
C ILE A 111 2.37 -3.17 -3.76
N LEU A 112 2.89 -2.54 -2.70
CA LEU A 112 3.26 -1.12 -2.65
C LEU A 112 4.77 -0.99 -2.54
N LEU A 113 5.41 -0.43 -3.57
CA LEU A 113 6.85 -0.18 -3.63
C LEU A 113 7.13 1.32 -3.60
N ASN A 114 7.72 1.80 -2.52
CA ASN A 114 8.22 3.17 -2.42
C ASN A 114 9.62 3.17 -1.78
N PRO A 115 10.70 3.43 -2.55
CA PRO A 115 12.07 3.46 -2.02
C PRO A 115 12.28 4.42 -0.84
N ASN A 116 11.45 5.46 -0.74
CA ASN A 116 11.51 6.44 0.34
C ASN A 116 10.78 5.98 1.61
N GLY A 117 10.07 4.86 1.56
CA GLY A 117 9.39 4.23 2.69
C GLY A 117 7.87 4.18 2.54
N VAL A 118 7.23 3.43 3.42
CA VAL A 118 5.77 3.28 3.50
C VAL A 118 5.33 3.39 4.96
N MET A 119 4.40 4.28 5.27
CA MET A 119 3.87 4.51 6.60
C MET A 119 2.36 4.32 6.63
N PHE A 120 1.89 3.35 7.39
CA PHE A 120 0.48 3.22 7.76
C PHE A 120 0.27 3.94 9.09
N GLY A 121 -0.45 5.06 9.07
CA GLY A 121 -0.70 5.87 10.26
C GLY A 121 -1.76 5.27 11.20
N PRO A 122 -1.98 5.87 12.38
CA PRO A 122 -2.87 5.32 13.41
C PRO A 122 -4.33 5.12 12.99
N THR A 123 -4.80 5.88 11.99
CA THR A 123 -6.16 5.80 11.45
C THR A 123 -6.27 4.84 10.27
N ALA A 124 -5.15 4.31 9.78
CA ALA A 124 -5.14 3.48 8.59
C ALA A 124 -5.93 2.20 8.78
N GLN A 125 -6.74 1.85 7.78
CA GLN A 125 -7.44 0.57 7.72
C GLN A 125 -7.13 -0.07 6.37
N VAL A 126 -6.38 -1.17 6.39
CA VAL A 126 -6.03 -1.92 5.18
C VAL A 126 -6.75 -3.25 5.23
N ASN A 127 -7.53 -3.55 4.20
CA ASN A 127 -8.30 -4.79 4.06
C ASN A 127 -8.06 -5.37 2.67
N VAL A 128 -7.23 -6.41 2.56
CA VAL A 128 -6.79 -6.96 1.26
C VAL A 128 -6.78 -8.49 1.23
N GLY A 129 -6.65 -9.10 0.05
CA GLY A 129 -6.35 -10.54 -0.06
C GLY A 129 -4.92 -10.86 0.40
N SER A 130 -3.97 -10.00 0.05
CA SER A 130 -2.58 -10.01 0.54
C SER A 130 -1.96 -8.62 0.40
N LEU A 131 -1.07 -8.25 1.33
CA LEU A 131 -0.30 -7.00 1.24
C LEU A 131 1.20 -7.30 1.21
N THR A 132 1.91 -6.70 0.27
CA THR A 132 3.37 -6.52 0.39
C THR A 132 3.69 -5.04 0.34
N ALA A 133 4.19 -4.47 1.44
CA ALA A 133 4.66 -3.08 1.49
C ALA A 133 6.18 -3.08 1.61
N SER A 134 6.87 -2.40 0.70
CA SER A 134 8.32 -2.49 0.59
C SER A 134 8.98 -1.17 0.18
N SER A 135 10.14 -0.90 0.77
CA SER A 135 11.09 0.12 0.27
C SER A 135 12.23 -0.46 -0.57
N LEU A 136 12.24 -1.78 -0.73
CA LEU A 136 13.09 -2.49 -1.66
C LEU A 136 12.42 -2.54 -3.05
N HIS A 137 13.25 -2.58 -4.09
CA HIS A 137 12.85 -2.68 -5.48
C HIS A 137 12.55 -4.13 -5.88
N LEU A 138 11.50 -4.34 -6.66
CA LEU A 138 11.22 -5.56 -7.41
C LEU A 138 11.11 -5.17 -8.88
N SER A 139 11.87 -5.80 -9.77
CA SER A 139 11.83 -5.47 -11.20
C SER A 139 10.53 -5.94 -11.85
N THR A 140 10.09 -5.26 -12.91
CA THR A 140 8.88 -5.63 -13.65
C THR A 140 9.05 -7.01 -14.28
N GLU A 141 10.25 -7.33 -14.77
CA GLU A 141 10.59 -8.61 -15.40
C GLU A 141 10.51 -9.76 -14.40
N ASN A 142 11.02 -9.57 -13.18
CA ASN A 142 10.93 -10.57 -12.12
C ASN A 142 9.48 -10.76 -11.68
N PHE A 143 8.75 -9.67 -11.46
CA PHE A 143 7.33 -9.73 -11.12
C PHE A 143 6.49 -10.49 -12.15
N LEU A 144 6.60 -10.14 -13.43
CA LEU A 144 5.83 -10.79 -14.50
C LEU A 144 6.23 -12.26 -14.71
N ALA A 145 7.44 -12.63 -14.32
CA ALA A 145 7.89 -14.02 -14.32
C ALA A 145 7.60 -14.77 -13.01
N GLY A 146 6.81 -14.19 -12.09
CA GLY A 146 6.44 -14.80 -10.81
C GLY A 146 7.58 -14.87 -9.79
N ARG A 147 8.70 -14.19 -10.04
CA ARG A 147 9.84 -14.13 -9.12
C ARG A 147 9.72 -12.89 -8.24
N LEU A 148 9.38 -13.09 -6.97
CA LEU A 148 9.28 -12.01 -5.99
C LEU A 148 10.64 -11.76 -5.32
N HIS A 149 11.58 -11.24 -6.10
CA HIS A 149 12.92 -10.83 -5.68
C HIS A 149 12.95 -9.33 -5.37
N PHE A 150 13.11 -8.99 -4.09
CA PHE A 150 13.20 -7.63 -3.61
C PHE A 150 14.64 -7.29 -3.24
N GLU A 151 15.13 -6.15 -3.70
CA GLU A 151 16.47 -5.67 -3.35
C GLU A 151 16.56 -4.15 -3.29
N GLY A 152 17.44 -3.62 -2.46
CA GLY A 152 17.62 -2.19 -2.32
C GLY A 152 18.82 -1.84 -1.46
N PRO A 153 19.26 -0.57 -1.49
CA PRO A 153 20.33 -0.12 -0.61
C PRO A 153 19.87 -0.14 0.85
N ALA A 154 20.81 -0.28 1.79
CA ALA A 154 20.55 -0.18 3.22
C ALA A 154 19.98 1.19 3.65
N THR A 155 20.09 2.20 2.77
CA THR A 155 19.54 3.56 2.94
C THR A 155 18.09 3.70 2.48
N SER A 156 17.46 2.65 1.95
CA SER A 156 16.02 2.68 1.63
C SER A 156 15.19 3.03 2.87
N GLY A 157 14.10 3.76 2.65
CA GLY A 157 13.25 4.26 3.72
C GLY A 157 12.59 3.16 4.56
N PRO A 158 12.08 3.50 5.76
CA PRO A 158 11.47 2.52 6.63
C PRO A 158 10.08 2.10 6.14
N VAL A 159 9.64 0.90 6.54
CA VAL A 159 8.24 0.48 6.47
C VAL A 159 7.67 0.45 7.89
N LYS A 160 6.65 1.27 8.15
CA LYS A 160 6.07 1.44 9.49
C LYS A 160 4.57 1.19 9.48
N ASN A 161 4.07 0.44 10.45
CA ASN A 161 2.65 0.30 10.71
C ASN A 161 2.28 0.79 12.11
N ALA A 162 1.38 1.75 12.20
CA ALA A 162 0.70 2.18 13.42
C ALA A 162 -0.83 1.97 13.37
N GLY A 163 -1.36 1.53 12.22
CA GLY A 163 -2.79 1.33 11.97
C GLY A 163 -3.24 -0.12 12.10
N ALA A 164 -4.36 -0.44 11.45
CA ALA A 164 -4.89 -1.79 11.36
C ALA A 164 -4.70 -2.35 9.93
N ILE A 165 -3.99 -3.47 9.80
CA ILE A 165 -3.78 -4.16 8.54
C ILE A 165 -4.36 -5.57 8.65
N GLU A 166 -5.35 -5.87 7.83
CA GLU A 166 -5.98 -7.18 7.73
C GLU A 166 -5.79 -7.75 6.31
N ALA A 167 -5.33 -9.00 6.26
CA ALA A 167 -5.28 -9.78 5.04
C ALA A 167 -6.05 -11.10 5.20
N ALA A 168 -6.55 -11.60 4.07
CA ALA A 168 -7.02 -12.97 3.96
C ALA A 168 -5.82 -13.96 3.93
N ALA A 169 -6.03 -15.16 3.39
CA ALA A 169 -5.06 -16.26 3.39
C ALA A 169 -3.72 -15.95 2.66
N GLY A 170 -3.63 -14.90 1.84
CA GLY A 170 -2.39 -14.56 1.11
C GLY A 170 -1.27 -13.98 2.00
N GLY A 171 -1.64 -13.35 3.12
CA GLY A 171 -0.69 -12.85 4.13
C GLY A 171 -0.21 -11.40 3.93
N ILE A 172 0.65 -10.95 4.85
CA ILE A 172 1.18 -9.60 4.97
C ILE A 172 2.71 -9.65 5.04
N TYR A 173 3.39 -8.89 4.18
CA TYR A 173 4.84 -8.85 4.06
C TYR A 173 5.33 -7.39 4.12
N LEU A 174 6.05 -7.03 5.18
CA LEU A 174 6.65 -5.72 5.36
C LEU A 174 8.17 -5.85 5.18
N LEU A 175 8.70 -5.26 4.11
CA LEU A 175 10.08 -5.50 3.64
C LEU A 175 10.85 -4.18 3.51
N ALA A 176 11.90 -3.97 4.30
CA ALA A 176 12.72 -2.76 4.23
C ALA A 176 14.03 -2.98 4.97
N PRO A 177 15.02 -2.07 4.91
CA PRO A 177 16.11 -2.08 5.87
C PRO A 177 15.60 -1.93 7.32
N ASN A 178 14.56 -1.13 7.54
CA ASN A 178 13.95 -0.92 8.85
C ASN A 178 12.43 -1.12 8.78
N VAL A 179 11.92 -2.05 9.58
CA VAL A 179 10.51 -2.41 9.67
C VAL A 179 10.05 -2.24 11.11
N GLU A 180 8.95 -1.52 11.31
CA GLU A 180 8.38 -1.28 12.64
C GLU A 180 6.87 -1.51 12.63
N ASN A 181 6.37 -2.35 13.53
CA ASN A 181 4.94 -2.47 13.80
C ASN A 181 4.61 -1.98 15.22
N SER A 182 3.85 -0.89 15.32
CA SER A 182 3.19 -0.40 16.54
C SER A 182 1.65 -0.48 16.44
N GLY A 183 1.13 -0.93 15.29
CA GLY A 183 -0.28 -1.18 15.01
C GLY A 183 -0.70 -2.64 15.20
N VAL A 184 -1.83 -3.03 14.62
CA VAL A 184 -2.32 -4.41 14.63
C VAL A 184 -2.23 -4.98 13.22
N ILE A 185 -1.66 -6.18 13.11
CA ILE A 185 -1.57 -6.92 11.85
C ILE A 185 -2.27 -8.26 12.02
N THR A 186 -3.26 -8.54 11.17
CA THR A 186 -4.04 -9.78 11.18
C THR A 186 -3.98 -10.46 9.82
N ALA A 187 -3.63 -11.75 9.78
CA ALA A 187 -3.69 -12.58 8.58
C ALA A 187 -4.13 -14.00 8.95
N LYS A 188 -5.45 -14.22 8.99
CA LYS A 188 -6.02 -15.54 9.32
C LYS A 188 -5.70 -16.54 8.21
N ASP A 189 -5.18 -17.70 8.61
CA ASP A 189 -4.67 -18.76 7.74
C ASP A 189 -3.53 -18.32 6.78
N GLY A 190 -3.02 -17.09 6.96
CA GLY A 190 -1.99 -16.48 6.13
C GLY A 190 -0.64 -16.36 6.86
N GLN A 191 0.34 -15.76 6.19
CA GLN A 191 1.65 -15.49 6.78
C GLN A 191 1.80 -14.01 7.10
N ILE A 192 2.34 -13.67 8.27
CA ILE A 192 2.82 -12.33 8.59
C ILE A 192 4.34 -12.35 8.59
N THR A 193 4.96 -11.55 7.73
CA THR A 193 6.42 -11.43 7.63
C THR A 193 6.86 -9.98 7.81
N LEU A 194 7.72 -9.74 8.78
CA LEU A 194 8.46 -8.48 8.95
C LEU A 194 9.93 -8.79 8.69
N ALA A 195 10.46 -8.35 7.54
CA ALA A 195 11.83 -8.64 7.13
C ALA A 195 12.65 -7.35 7.00
N ALA A 196 13.63 -7.22 7.89
CA ALA A 196 14.65 -6.19 7.86
C ALA A 196 15.87 -6.65 7.06
N GLY A 197 16.09 -6.10 5.87
CA GLY A 197 17.23 -6.48 5.05
C GLY A 197 17.30 -5.73 3.73
N SER A 198 18.41 -5.92 3.02
CA SER A 198 18.67 -5.31 1.72
C SER A 198 18.25 -6.21 0.55
N THR A 199 18.07 -7.51 0.77
CA THR A 199 17.59 -8.46 -0.25
C THR A 199 16.61 -9.46 0.38
N VAL A 200 15.47 -9.68 -0.25
CA VAL A 200 14.42 -10.61 0.21
C VAL A 200 13.86 -11.37 -0.99
N TYR A 201 13.77 -12.69 -0.86
CA TYR A 201 13.12 -13.58 -1.80
C TYR A 201 11.85 -14.13 -1.17
N LEU A 202 10.72 -13.92 -1.84
CA LEU A 202 9.47 -14.60 -1.54
C LEU A 202 9.25 -15.68 -2.62
N SER A 203 9.01 -16.91 -2.18
CA SER A 203 8.70 -18.04 -3.05
C SER A 203 7.43 -18.73 -2.56
N ASP A 204 6.54 -19.15 -3.47
CA ASP A 204 5.47 -20.08 -3.13
C ASP A 204 6.07 -21.49 -3.09
N ARG A 205 6.11 -22.12 -1.90
CA ARG A 205 6.52 -23.52 -1.73
C ARG A 205 5.29 -24.40 -1.45
N PRO A 206 5.37 -25.72 -1.69
CA PRO A 206 4.26 -26.64 -1.42
C PRO A 206 3.83 -26.72 0.04
N ASP A 207 4.70 -26.34 0.99
CA ASP A 207 4.47 -26.29 2.44
C ASP A 207 3.98 -24.92 2.93
N GLY A 208 3.79 -23.95 2.03
CA GLY A 208 3.46 -22.55 2.31
C GLY A 208 4.38 -21.58 1.58
N ARG A 209 4.29 -20.27 1.82
CA ARG A 209 5.26 -19.32 1.24
C ARG A 209 6.63 -19.48 1.90
N GLY A 210 7.61 -19.95 1.13
CA GLY A 210 9.01 -19.96 1.51
C GLY A 210 9.62 -18.56 1.45
N LEU A 211 10.06 -18.06 2.60
CA LEU A 211 10.80 -16.82 2.72
C LEU A 211 12.30 -17.11 2.78
N LEU A 212 13.10 -16.44 1.95
CA LEU A 212 14.55 -16.36 2.12
C LEU A 212 14.93 -14.88 2.22
N VAL A 213 15.43 -14.46 3.37
CA VAL A 213 15.90 -13.09 3.60
C VAL A 213 17.41 -13.09 3.57
N GLU A 214 18.00 -12.39 2.60
CA GLU A 214 19.43 -12.15 2.56
C GLU A 214 19.72 -10.74 3.10
N VAL A 215 20.27 -10.71 4.31
CA VAL A 215 20.60 -9.45 4.97
C VAL A 215 22.00 -9.03 4.58
N LYS A 216 22.13 -8.13 3.60
CA LYS A 216 23.37 -7.36 3.40
C LYS A 216 23.41 -6.18 4.37
N ALA A 217 24.10 -6.39 5.50
CA ALA A 217 24.37 -5.40 6.55
C ALA A 217 25.19 -4.20 6.00
N PRO A 218 25.15 -3.02 6.67
CA PRO A 218 25.68 -2.91 8.03
C PRO A 218 24.63 -2.66 9.13
N ALA A 219 23.37 -2.37 8.79
CA ALA A 219 22.31 -2.13 9.76
C ALA A 219 20.91 -2.43 9.19
N GLY A 220 19.99 -2.86 10.05
CA GLY A 220 18.57 -3.03 9.75
C GLY A 220 17.84 -3.60 10.97
N GLN A 221 16.61 -3.18 11.23
CA GLN A 221 15.85 -3.64 12.39
C GLN A 221 14.42 -4.02 12.00
N ALA A 222 13.98 -5.21 12.41
CA ALA A 222 12.58 -5.59 12.40
C ALA A 222 12.07 -5.53 13.85
N GLY A 223 11.21 -4.56 14.14
CA GLY A 223 10.63 -4.34 15.45
C GLY A 223 9.11 -4.57 15.45
N ASN A 224 8.61 -5.24 16.48
CA ASN A 224 7.19 -5.37 16.75
C ASN A 224 6.90 -4.92 18.19
N LEU A 225 6.08 -3.89 18.34
CA LEU A 225 5.70 -3.26 19.60
C LEU A 225 4.26 -3.59 20.02
N LYS A 226 3.42 -4.08 19.09
CA LYS A 226 2.02 -4.44 19.34
C LYS A 226 1.68 -5.80 18.71
N ASP A 227 0.47 -6.02 18.20
CA ASP A 227 -0.08 -7.34 17.96
C ASP A 227 0.16 -7.82 16.52
N LEU A 228 0.60 -9.07 16.39
CA LEU A 228 0.64 -9.84 15.15
C LEU A 228 -0.23 -11.08 15.34
N ILE A 229 -1.27 -11.25 14.53
CA ILE A 229 -2.30 -12.27 14.71
C ILE A 229 -2.41 -13.10 13.42
N ALA A 230 -1.87 -14.31 13.43
CA ALA A 230 -1.96 -15.27 12.33
C ALA A 230 -2.57 -16.60 12.80
N GLU A 231 -3.86 -16.58 13.15
CA GLU A 231 -4.60 -17.79 13.54
C GLU A 231 -4.57 -18.80 12.38
N GLY A 232 -4.10 -20.03 12.62
CA GLY A 232 -3.94 -21.06 11.57
C GLY A 232 -2.74 -20.85 10.63
N GLY A 233 -2.07 -19.69 10.72
CA GLY A 233 -0.96 -19.27 9.87
C GLY A 233 0.39 -19.24 10.58
N GLY A 234 1.31 -18.41 10.08
CA GLY A 234 2.67 -18.26 10.60
C GLY A 234 3.12 -16.80 10.71
N ILE A 235 4.04 -16.55 11.65
CA ILE A 235 4.62 -15.23 11.87
C ILE A 235 6.14 -15.36 11.77
N THR A 236 6.76 -14.56 10.91
CA THR A 236 8.22 -14.49 10.73
C THR A 236 8.72 -13.07 10.97
N LEU A 237 9.65 -12.92 11.91
CA LEU A 237 10.48 -11.72 12.05
C LEU A 237 11.91 -12.07 11.62
N ALA A 238 12.40 -11.41 10.59
CA ALA A 238 13.75 -11.60 10.07
C ALA A 238 14.50 -10.27 10.07
N GLY A 239 15.79 -10.30 10.42
CA GLY A 239 16.64 -9.11 10.47
C GLY A 239 18.09 -9.48 10.77
N PRO A 240 19.06 -8.56 10.59
CA PRO A 240 20.41 -8.80 11.11
C PRO A 240 20.32 -8.97 12.63
N LYS A 241 21.23 -9.77 13.18
CA LYS A 241 21.34 -10.01 14.63
C LYS A 241 21.52 -8.68 15.36
N ALA A 242 20.46 -8.14 15.95
CA ALA A 242 20.55 -6.95 16.79
C ALA A 242 21.35 -7.27 18.06
N ALA A 243 22.26 -6.38 18.44
CA ALA A 243 22.82 -6.37 19.79
C ALA A 243 21.64 -6.26 20.77
N ALA A 244 21.62 -7.11 21.80
CA ALA A 244 20.49 -7.32 22.69
C ALA A 244 19.87 -6.00 23.20
N LEU A 245 18.61 -5.75 22.83
CA LEU A 245 17.73 -4.83 23.54
C LEU A 245 16.83 -5.66 24.48
N PRO A 246 16.44 -5.13 25.66
CA PRO A 246 15.63 -5.87 26.63
C PRO A 246 14.29 -6.26 26.00
N SER A 247 14.10 -7.55 25.80
CA SER A 247 12.88 -8.13 25.25
C SER A 247 11.71 -7.88 26.21
N ARG A 248 10.83 -6.95 25.84
CA ARG A 248 9.42 -7.02 26.27
C ARG A 248 8.61 -7.60 25.13
N VAL A 249 8.69 -8.91 24.99
CA VAL A 249 7.75 -9.68 24.18
C VAL A 249 6.47 -9.81 25.00
N ALA A 250 5.50 -8.91 24.80
CA ALA A 250 4.12 -9.16 25.21
C ALA A 250 3.47 -10.02 24.12
N SER A 251 3.77 -11.32 24.13
CA SER A 251 3.11 -12.26 23.22
C SER A 251 1.73 -12.62 23.77
N SER A 252 0.69 -11.93 23.33
CA SER A 252 -0.67 -12.50 23.37
C SER A 252 -0.87 -13.34 22.11
N ILE A 253 -0.21 -14.51 22.04
CA ILE A 253 -0.57 -15.53 21.06
C ILE A 253 -1.82 -16.23 21.60
N ARG A 254 -3.02 -15.79 21.20
CA ARG A 254 -4.25 -16.54 21.49
C ARG A 254 -4.40 -17.67 20.48
N LYS A 255 -4.05 -18.89 20.90
CA LYS A 255 -4.55 -20.12 20.26
C LYS A 255 -5.77 -20.58 21.05
N ASP A 256 -6.97 -20.22 20.61
CA ASP A 256 -8.20 -20.73 21.20
C ASP A 256 -8.42 -22.21 20.80
N TRP A 257 -7.79 -23.12 21.54
CA TRP A 257 -8.08 -24.55 21.43
C TRP A 257 -9.29 -24.89 22.31
N ARG A 258 -10.49 -24.93 21.72
CA ARG A 258 -11.67 -25.55 22.38
C ARG A 258 -11.42 -27.06 22.51
N ARG A 259 -11.21 -27.55 23.74
CA ARG A 259 -11.14 -28.98 24.03
C ARG A 259 -12.52 -29.64 23.81
N PRO A 260 -12.63 -30.79 23.13
CA PRO A 260 -13.80 -31.63 23.22
C PRO A 260 -13.88 -32.25 24.61
N THR A 261 -15.02 -32.09 25.30
CA THR A 261 -15.32 -32.80 26.54
C THR A 261 -15.54 -34.27 26.24
N ALA A 262 -14.62 -35.13 26.68
CA ALA A 262 -14.85 -36.57 26.71
C ALA A 262 -15.89 -36.87 27.81
N ARG A 263 -17.09 -37.32 27.43
CA ARG A 263 -17.97 -38.06 28.35
C ARG A 263 -17.35 -39.44 28.57
N ALA A 264 -16.98 -39.74 29.81
CA ALA A 264 -16.72 -41.11 30.22
C ALA A 264 -18.07 -41.85 30.28
N ASN A 265 -18.13 -43.00 29.61
CA ASN A 265 -19.19 -44.00 29.81
C ASN A 265 -18.99 -44.64 31.18
N GLU A 266 -19.99 -44.56 32.05
CA GLU A 266 -20.12 -45.46 33.19
C GLU A 266 -20.76 -46.77 32.71
N THR A 267 -20.00 -47.86 32.79
CA THR A 267 -20.54 -49.23 32.84
C THR A 267 -19.79 -49.99 33.92
N ALA A 268 -20.45 -50.20 35.05
CA ALA A 268 -20.48 -51.39 35.91
C ALA A 268 -21.13 -51.02 37.25
#